data_AF-A0A024H613-F1
#
_entry.id   AF-A0A024H613-F1
#
_cell.length_a   1.000
_cell.length_b   1.000
_cell.length_c   1.000
_cell.angle_alpha   90.00
_cell.angle_beta   90.00
_cell.angle_gamma   90.00
#
_symmetry.space_group_name_H-M   'P 1'
#
loop_
_entity.id
_entity.type
_entity.pdbx_description
1 polymer ?
#
loop_
_entity_poly.entity_id
_entity_poly.type
_entity_poly.pdbx_seq_one_letter_code
_entity_poly.pdbx_strand_id
1 'polypeptide(L)'
;MDLTLECIRRHYAGELESPLASVLTAYADFFALFDGFTEFVDFFHFQDLVTPGYNEVQFFLPFDDFNRPGTPTTTEEYVTYREATLDFIDKRSRRMAKWLGDNGPDAGVAALV
;
A
#
# COMPACT_ATOMS: atom_id res chain seq x y z
N MET A 1 3.67 0.72 -7.07
CA MET A 1 2.59 0.30 -6.13
C MET A 1 2.44 1.36 -5.06
N ASP A 2 3.54 1.72 -4.40
CA ASP A 2 3.83 2.99 -3.74
C ASP A 2 3.19 4.25 -4.36
N LEU A 3 3.39 4.56 -5.65
CA LEU A 3 2.83 5.79 -6.25
C LEU A 3 1.29 5.83 -6.23
N THR A 4 0.66 4.69 -6.47
CA THR A 4 -0.80 4.55 -6.36
C THR A 4 -1.25 4.69 -4.91
N LEU A 5 -0.50 4.11 -3.97
CA LEU A 5 -0.79 4.22 -2.54
C LEU A 5 -0.68 5.67 -2.05
N GLU A 6 0.29 6.45 -2.56
CA GLU A 6 0.39 7.88 -2.25
C GLU A 6 -0.81 8.66 -2.78
N CYS A 7 -1.30 8.36 -3.99
CA CYS A 7 -2.54 8.99 -4.47
C CYS A 7 -3.72 8.69 -3.54
N ILE A 8 -3.81 7.45 -3.02
CA ILE A 8 -4.85 7.05 -2.06
C ILE A 8 -4.66 7.75 -0.71
N ARG A 9 -3.42 7.89 -0.21
CA ARG A 9 -3.12 8.66 1.01
C ARG A 9 -3.61 10.10 0.89
N ARG A 10 -3.28 10.76 -0.23
CA ARG A 10 -3.73 12.12 -0.56
C ARG A 10 -5.24 12.23 -0.60
N HIS A 11 -5.93 11.25 -1.19
CA HIS A 11 -7.38 11.19 -1.21
C HIS A 11 -8.00 11.19 0.20
N TYR A 12 -7.51 10.36 1.12
CA TYR A 12 -7.98 10.36 2.51
C TYR A 12 -7.61 11.64 3.28
N ALA A 13 -6.52 12.30 2.91
CA ALA A 13 -6.14 13.60 3.47
C ALA A 13 -6.95 14.79 2.89
N GLY A 14 -7.81 14.55 1.91
CA GLY A 14 -8.55 15.61 1.21
C GLY A 14 -7.68 16.42 0.23
N GLU A 15 -6.47 15.95 -0.08
CA GLU A 15 -5.55 16.56 -1.03
C GLU A 15 -5.97 16.17 -2.46
N LEU A 16 -6.31 17.16 -3.30
CA LEU A 16 -6.81 16.93 -4.67
C LEU A 16 -5.70 16.83 -5.73
N GLU A 17 -4.44 17.04 -5.34
CA GLU A 17 -3.30 17.04 -6.25
C GLU A 17 -2.67 15.64 -6.35
N SER A 18 -3.15 14.83 -7.29
CA SER A 18 -2.49 13.60 -7.72
C SER A 18 -2.93 13.17 -9.12
N PRO A 19 -2.14 12.36 -9.85
CA PRO A 19 -2.52 11.83 -11.16
C PRO A 19 -3.82 11.02 -11.18
N LEU A 20 -4.24 10.49 -10.02
CA LEU A 20 -5.44 9.65 -9.88
C LEU A 20 -6.61 10.37 -9.17
N ALA A 21 -6.50 11.66 -8.88
CA ALA A 21 -7.49 12.39 -8.07
C ALA A 21 -8.92 12.27 -8.61
N SER A 22 -9.11 12.42 -9.93
CA SER A 22 -10.43 12.30 -10.56
C SER A 22 -11.02 10.90 -10.44
N VAL A 23 -10.20 9.87 -10.61
CA VAL A 23 -10.60 8.46 -10.51
C VAL A 23 -10.93 8.11 -9.06
N LEU A 24 -10.08 8.48 -8.10
CA LEU A 24 -10.32 8.22 -6.69
C LEU A 24 -11.60 8.92 -6.21
N THR A 25 -11.83 10.15 -6.64
CA THR A 25 -13.07 10.91 -6.34
C THR A 25 -14.30 10.23 -6.93
N ALA A 26 -14.22 9.74 -8.17
CA ALA A 26 -15.35 9.04 -8.81
C ALA A 26 -15.74 7.74 -8.10
N TYR A 27 -14.82 7.14 -7.34
CA TYR A 27 -15.02 5.93 -6.55
C TYR A 27 -14.97 6.20 -5.03
N ALA A 28 -15.25 7.43 -4.58
CA ALA A 28 -15.13 7.82 -3.17
C ALA A 28 -15.96 6.92 -2.23
N ASP A 29 -17.14 6.46 -2.65
CA ASP A 29 -17.99 5.56 -1.86
C ASP A 29 -17.29 4.22 -1.53
N PHE A 30 -16.41 3.73 -2.40
CA PHE A 30 -15.61 2.53 -2.12
C PHE A 30 -14.55 2.82 -1.06
N PHE A 31 -13.86 3.95 -1.15
CA PHE A 31 -12.83 4.32 -0.17
C PHE A 31 -13.44 4.67 1.20
N ALA A 32 -14.65 5.22 1.23
CA ALA A 32 -15.39 5.46 2.46
C ALA A 32 -15.69 4.18 3.28
N LEU A 33 -15.60 2.99 2.66
CA LEU A 33 -15.75 1.71 3.39
C LEU A 33 -14.64 1.45 4.41
N PHE A 34 -13.48 2.11 4.26
CA PHE A 34 -12.31 1.81 5.07
C PHE A 34 -12.08 2.82 6.20
N ASP A 35 -12.98 3.77 6.51
CA ASP A 35 -12.84 4.80 7.57
C ASP A 35 -11.60 5.73 7.50
N GLY A 36 -10.51 5.34 6.84
CA GLY A 36 -9.26 6.09 6.78
C GLY A 36 -8.14 5.36 6.03
N PHE A 37 -7.02 6.06 5.87
CA PHE A 37 -5.84 5.53 5.18
C PHE A 37 -5.18 4.37 5.94
N THR A 38 -5.11 4.46 7.28
CA THR A 38 -4.50 3.43 8.13
C THR A 38 -5.23 2.10 7.98
N GLU A 39 -6.54 2.14 8.08
CA GLU A 39 -7.44 1.00 7.95
C GLU A 39 -7.39 0.41 6.53
N PHE A 40 -7.30 1.26 5.50
CA PHE A 40 -7.09 0.80 4.12
C PHE A 40 -5.76 0.05 3.97
N VAL A 41 -4.66 0.60 4.50
CA VAL A 41 -3.34 -0.04 4.51
C VAL A 41 -3.39 -1.36 5.28
N ASP A 42 -4.08 -1.39 6.41
CA ASP A 42 -4.19 -2.58 7.25
C ASP A 42 -4.98 -3.70 6.60
N PHE A 43 -6.14 -3.36 6.01
CA PHE A 43 -7.00 -4.30 5.30
C PHE A 43 -6.27 -4.99 4.13
N PHE A 44 -5.51 -4.23 3.35
CA PHE A 44 -4.80 -4.77 2.18
C PHE A 44 -3.39 -5.29 2.48
N HIS A 45 -2.93 -5.20 3.73
CA HIS A 45 -1.60 -5.59 4.19
C HIS A 45 -0.45 -4.83 3.51
N PHE A 46 -0.53 -3.49 3.49
CA PHE A 46 0.45 -2.60 2.86
C PHE A 46 1.43 -1.93 3.84
N GLN A 47 1.54 -2.42 5.08
CA GLN A 47 2.31 -1.76 6.15
C GLN A 47 3.80 -1.58 5.81
N ASP A 48 4.38 -2.41 4.95
CA ASP A 48 5.79 -2.27 4.52
C ASP A 48 6.01 -1.13 3.50
N LEU A 49 4.94 -0.51 3.00
CA LEU A 49 4.99 0.64 2.09
C LEU A 49 4.74 1.97 2.81
N VAL A 50 4.67 2.01 4.14
CA VAL A 50 4.43 3.25 4.90
C VAL A 50 5.44 3.41 6.03
N THR A 51 5.68 4.64 6.45
CA THR A 51 6.51 4.92 7.62
C THR A 51 5.81 4.45 8.91
N PRO A 52 6.55 4.21 10.00
CA PRO A 52 5.94 4.01 11.30
C PRO A 52 4.99 5.17 11.63
N GLY A 53 3.73 4.85 11.90
CA GLY A 53 2.68 5.85 12.12
C GLY A 53 1.85 6.23 10.89
N TYR A 54 2.09 5.59 9.73
CA TYR A 54 1.22 5.67 8.54
C TYR A 54 1.11 7.07 7.93
N ASN A 55 2.03 7.97 8.26
CA ASN A 55 1.97 9.37 7.81
C ASN A 55 2.50 9.57 6.39
N GLU A 56 3.41 8.70 5.95
CA GLU A 56 4.10 8.83 4.66
C GLU A 56 4.23 7.47 3.97
N VAL A 57 4.17 7.48 2.64
CA VAL A 57 4.47 6.31 1.81
C VAL A 57 5.99 6.18 1.60
N GLN A 58 6.50 4.97 1.71
CA GLN A 58 7.87 4.63 1.34
C GLN A 58 7.93 4.26 -0.14
N PHE A 59 8.68 5.06 -0.91
CA PHE A 59 8.80 4.89 -2.36
C PHE A 59 9.96 3.98 -2.73
N PHE A 60 9.78 3.20 -3.80
CA PHE A 60 10.82 2.30 -4.31
C PHE A 60 11.94 3.03 -5.06
N LEU A 61 11.64 4.23 -5.56
CA LEU A 61 12.56 5.15 -6.22
C LEU A 61 12.38 6.56 -5.61
N PRO A 62 13.34 7.48 -5.79
CA PRO A 62 13.18 8.87 -5.34
C PRO A 62 11.87 9.48 -5.86
N PHE A 63 11.06 9.99 -4.94
CA PHE A 63 9.77 10.62 -5.23
C PHE A 63 9.95 12.12 -5.44
N ASP A 64 9.35 12.64 -6.50
CA ASP A 64 9.48 14.03 -6.93
C ASP A 64 8.11 14.71 -7.11
N ASP A 65 7.10 14.29 -6.36
CA ASP A 65 5.74 14.82 -6.47
C ASP A 65 5.09 14.59 -7.84
N PHE A 66 5.24 13.37 -8.37
CA PHE A 66 4.68 12.95 -9.67
C PHE A 66 5.18 13.74 -10.88
N ASN A 67 6.33 14.43 -10.76
CA ASN A 67 6.90 15.23 -11.85
C ASN A 67 7.71 14.40 -12.87
N ARG A 68 8.00 13.13 -12.56
CA ARG A 68 8.61 12.16 -13.47
C ARG A 68 7.64 11.07 -13.93
N PRO A 69 7.98 10.29 -14.98
CA PRO A 69 7.25 9.08 -15.31
C PRO A 69 7.17 8.13 -14.11
N GLY A 70 5.99 7.55 -13.86
CA GLY A 70 5.77 6.60 -12.77
C GLY A 70 6.43 5.23 -12.96
N THR A 71 7.25 5.06 -13.99
CA THR A 71 7.98 3.85 -14.33
C THR A 71 9.49 4.12 -14.32
N PRO A 72 10.32 3.11 -13.98
CA PRO A 72 11.77 3.23 -14.10
C PRO A 72 12.20 3.67 -15.50
N THR A 73 13.19 4.57 -15.56
CA THR A 73 13.68 5.17 -16.81
C THR A 73 15.06 4.65 -17.22
N THR A 74 15.78 4.00 -16.31
CA THR A 74 17.06 3.33 -16.58
C THR A 74 17.04 1.88 -16.13
N THR A 75 18.03 1.11 -16.58
CA THR A 75 18.22 -0.29 -16.15
C THR A 75 18.50 -0.38 -14.66
N GLU A 76 19.28 0.54 -14.09
CA GLU A 76 19.59 0.59 -12.67
C GLU A 76 18.34 0.86 -11.85
N GLU A 77 17.53 1.85 -12.25
CA GLU A 77 16.25 2.12 -11.59
C GLU A 77 15.31 0.93 -11.69
N TYR A 78 15.28 0.23 -12.83
CA TYR A 78 14.48 -0.97 -13.00
C TYR A 78 14.90 -2.07 -12.02
N VAL A 79 16.21 -2.30 -11.87
CA VAL A 79 16.72 -3.29 -10.91
C VAL A 79 16.35 -2.89 -9.48
N THR A 80 16.56 -1.64 -9.08
CA THR A 80 16.17 -1.14 -7.74
C THR A 80 14.67 -1.32 -7.50
N TYR A 81 13.83 -0.87 -8.43
CA TYR A 81 12.38 -1.00 -8.35
C TYR A 81 11.93 -2.47 -8.26
N ARG A 82 12.53 -3.35 -9.08
CA ARG A 82 12.22 -4.78 -9.11
C ARG A 82 12.54 -5.43 -7.77
N GLU A 83 13.75 -5.25 -7.24
CA GLU A 83 14.15 -5.85 -5.97
C GLU A 83 13.26 -5.37 -4.81
N ALA A 84 12.97 -4.07 -4.74
CA ALA A 84 12.07 -3.51 -3.73
C ALA A 84 10.63 -4.07 -3.86
N THR A 85 10.14 -4.22 -5.09
CA THR A 85 8.81 -4.81 -5.34
C THR A 85 8.75 -6.27 -4.91
N LEU A 86 9.79 -7.06 -5.21
CA LEU A 86 9.86 -8.48 -4.83
C LEU A 86 9.92 -8.65 -3.30
N ASP A 87 10.73 -7.85 -2.61
CA ASP A 87 10.80 -7.82 -1.15
C ASP A 87 9.45 -7.47 -0.52
N PHE A 88 8.76 -6.45 -1.05
CA PHE A 88 7.42 -6.10 -0.60
C PHE A 88 6.40 -7.25 -0.78
N ILE A 89 6.40 -7.91 -1.95
CA ILE A 89 5.49 -9.03 -2.22
C ILE A 89 5.73 -10.18 -1.23
N ASP A 90 6.98 -10.50 -0.95
CA ASP A 90 7.35 -11.56 0.00
C ASP A 90 6.90 -11.20 1.43
N LYS A 91 7.21 -10.00 1.91
CA LYS A 91 6.78 -9.52 3.23
C LYS A 91 5.26 -9.52 3.39
N ARG A 92 4.53 -9.02 2.38
CA ARG A 92 3.07 -9.04 2.36
C ARG A 92 2.51 -10.45 2.38
N SER A 93 3.10 -11.37 1.60
CA SER A 93 2.69 -12.79 1.58
C SER A 93 2.82 -13.43 2.96
N ARG A 94 3.94 -13.18 3.66
CA ARG A 94 4.15 -13.67 5.03
C ARG A 94 3.13 -13.07 6.01
N ARG A 95 2.82 -11.78 5.88
CA ARG A 95 1.83 -11.09 6.70
C ARG A 95 0.43 -11.67 6.51
N MET A 96 0.02 -11.91 5.27
CA MET A 96 -1.25 -12.56 4.94
C MET A 96 -1.32 -13.98 5.50
N ALA A 97 -0.24 -14.77 5.35
CA ALA A 97 -0.17 -16.12 5.89
C ALA A 97 -0.30 -16.13 7.43
N LYS A 98 0.36 -15.18 8.10
CA LYS A 98 0.21 -15.00 9.55
C LYS A 98 -1.23 -14.65 9.92
N TRP A 99 -1.84 -13.68 9.23
CA TRP A 99 -3.21 -13.26 9.50
C TRP A 99 -4.21 -14.41 9.33
N LEU A 100 -4.02 -15.26 8.30
CA LEU A 100 -4.82 -16.48 8.10
C LEU A 100 -4.61 -17.50 9.22
N GLY A 101 -3.40 -17.66 9.74
CA GLY A 101 -3.16 -18.52 10.90
C GLY A 101 -3.87 -18.02 12.16
N ASP A 102 -3.93 -16.69 12.35
CA ASP A 102 -4.53 -16.07 13.53
C ASP A 102 -6.07 -15.94 13.43
N ASN A 103 -6.63 -15.79 12.22
CA ASN A 103 -8.04 -15.44 11.99
C ASN A 103 -8.80 -16.41 11.06
N GLY A 104 -8.12 -17.44 10.55
CA GLY A 104 -8.71 -18.41 9.63
C GLY A 104 -9.75 -19.31 10.30
N PRO A 105 -10.50 -20.10 9.51
CA PRO A 105 -11.55 -20.98 10.03
C PRO A 105 -11.06 -21.95 11.10
N ASP A 106 -9.80 -22.37 11.02
CA ASP A 106 -9.17 -23.34 11.94
C ASP A 106 -8.52 -22.69 13.17
N ALA A 107 -8.45 -21.35 13.24
CA ALA A 107 -7.77 -20.63 14.32
C ALA A 107 -8.40 -20.89 15.72
N GLY A 108 -9.68 -21.28 15.77
CA GLY A 108 -10.38 -21.66 17.00
C GLY A 108 -10.13 -23.10 17.49
N VAL A 109 -9.57 -23.99 16.65
CA VAL A 109 -9.38 -25.42 17.01
C VAL A 109 -8.08 -25.63 17.80
N ALA A 110 -7.06 -24.80 17.53
CA ALA A 110 -5.78 -24.86 18.25
C ALA A 110 -5.85 -24.32 19.70
N ALA A 111 -6.89 -23.56 20.06
CA ALA A 111 -7.09 -23.04 21.41
C ALA A 111 -7.80 -24.04 22.37
N LEU A 112 -8.18 -25.22 21.87
CA LEU A 112 -8.93 -26.26 22.61
C LEU A 112 -8.18 -27.59 22.75
N VAL A 113 -6.86 -27.63 22.48
CA VAL A 113 -6.00 -28.81 22.70
C VAL A 113 -4.81 -28.43 23.56
#